data_AF-C7Q191-F1
#
_entry.id   AF-C7Q191-F1
#
_cell.length_a   1.000
_cell.length_b   1.000
_cell.length_c   1.000
_cell.angle_alpha   90.00
_cell.angle_beta   90.00
_cell.angle_gamma   90.00
#
_symmetry.space_group_name_H-M   'P 1'
#
loop_
_entity.id
_entity.type
_entity.pdbx_description
1 polymer ?
#
loop_
_entity_poly.entity_id
_entity_poly.type
_entity_poly.pdbx_seq_one_letter_code
_entity_poly.pdbx_strand_id
1 'polypeptide(L)'
;MEQAATLVGAPVDNPLTELANLAGRARAWMELLQGRVEKLLEDFDDAEERRDREGGNAKNRGIRYQAGAGEQLRAEVSLYERSMDRLGKFLADYGRLGIDERLAKITESQAERVIAAIDAALAHAGVTGKVATEAKQVAARRLRAV
;
A
#
# COMPACT_ATOMS: atom_id res chain seq x y z
N MET A 1 34.39 -3.30 -16.96
CA MET A 1 34.03 -2.46 -15.80
C MET A 1 32.99 -1.38 -16.15
N GLU A 2 32.28 -1.50 -17.27
CA GLU A 2 31.49 -0.40 -17.88
C GLU A 2 29.96 -0.55 -17.70
N GLN A 3 29.48 -1.68 -17.18
CA GLN A 3 28.04 -1.94 -16.99
C GLN A 3 27.51 -1.56 -15.59
N ALA A 4 28.36 -1.09 -14.68
CA ALA A 4 27.94 -0.72 -13.32
C ALA A 4 27.37 0.72 -13.22
N ALA A 5 27.63 1.58 -14.22
CA ALA A 5 27.22 2.98 -14.20
C ALA A 5 25.73 3.20 -14.54
N THR A 6 25.04 2.21 -15.09
CA THR A 6 23.66 2.33 -15.58
C THR A 6 22.59 1.97 -14.53
N LEU A 7 22.99 1.63 -13.30
CA LEU A 7 22.07 1.20 -12.24
C LEU A 7 21.71 2.31 -11.23
N VAL A 8 22.22 3.53 -11.40
CA VAL A 8 21.74 4.67 -10.61
C VAL A 8 20.39 5.07 -11.20
N GLY A 9 19.32 4.46 -10.67
CA GLY A 9 17.95 4.77 -11.05
C GLY A 9 17.67 6.27 -10.95
N ALA A 10 16.79 6.76 -11.83
CA ALA A 10 16.39 8.16 -11.83
C ALA A 10 15.93 8.58 -10.42
N PRO A 11 16.28 9.80 -9.96
CA PRO A 11 15.79 10.33 -8.69
C PRO A 11 14.26 10.25 -8.63
N VAL A 12 13.74 9.87 -7.47
CA VAL A 12 12.29 9.82 -7.27
C VAL A 12 11.77 11.22 -7.01
N ASP A 13 10.91 11.73 -7.91
CA ASP A 13 10.35 13.08 -7.83
C ASP A 13 9.44 13.28 -6.61
N ASN A 14 8.58 12.29 -6.33
CA ASN A 14 7.72 12.29 -5.15
C ASN A 14 7.88 10.97 -4.36
N PRO A 15 8.84 10.91 -3.42
CA PRO A 15 9.13 9.71 -2.64
C PRO A 15 7.93 9.19 -1.84
N LEU A 16 7.03 10.09 -1.42
CA LEU A 16 5.87 9.73 -0.63
C LEU A 16 4.83 8.98 -1.48
N THR A 17 4.54 9.49 -2.66
CA THR A 17 3.66 8.81 -3.62
C THR A 17 4.24 7.46 -4.05
N GLU A 18 5.54 7.38 -4.29
CA GLU A 18 6.18 6.10 -4.63
C GLU A 18 6.14 5.09 -3.48
N LEU A 19 6.32 5.53 -2.23
CA LEU A 19 6.18 4.66 -1.07
C LEU A 19 4.73 4.18 -0.87
N ALA A 20 3.74 5.04 -1.10
CA ALA A 20 2.32 4.66 -1.06
C ALA A 20 1.98 3.64 -2.17
N ASN A 21 2.48 3.86 -3.38
CA ASN A 21 2.33 2.92 -4.49
C ASN A 21 2.99 1.58 -4.18
N LEU A 22 4.18 1.59 -3.57
CA LEU A 22 4.88 0.38 -3.14
C LEU A 22 4.09 -0.38 -2.07
N ALA A 23 3.52 0.32 -1.09
CA ALA A 23 2.64 -0.28 -0.08
C ALA A 23 1.43 -0.96 -0.72
N GLY A 24 0.79 -0.30 -1.69
CA GLY A 24 -0.33 -0.87 -2.45
C GLY A 24 0.06 -2.14 -3.22
N ARG A 25 1.20 -2.13 -3.92
CA ARG A 25 1.73 -3.32 -4.62
C ARG A 25 2.06 -4.46 -3.65
N ALA A 26 2.65 -4.15 -2.50
CA ALA A 26 3.00 -5.15 -1.51
C ALA A 26 1.75 -5.81 -0.91
N ARG A 27 0.68 -5.04 -0.66
CA ARG A 27 -0.63 -5.57 -0.29
C ARG A 27 -1.22 -6.48 -1.37
N ALA A 28 -1.24 -6.05 -2.63
CA ALA A 28 -1.76 -6.84 -3.74
C ALA A 28 -1.01 -8.18 -3.90
N TRP A 29 0.31 -8.15 -3.71
CA TRP A 29 1.13 -9.37 -3.69
C TRP A 29 0.74 -10.32 -2.55
N MET A 30 0.43 -9.79 -1.37
CA MET A 30 -0.04 -10.62 -0.25
C MET A 30 -1.39 -11.27 -0.54
N GLU A 31 -2.34 -10.53 -1.12
CA GLU A 31 -3.65 -11.06 -1.49
C GLU A 31 -3.50 -12.22 -2.52
N LEU A 32 -2.56 -12.09 -3.46
CA LEU A 32 -2.24 -13.15 -4.42
C LEU A 32 -1.64 -14.39 -3.74
N LEU A 33 -0.66 -14.21 -2.85
CA LEU A 33 -0.05 -15.33 -2.13
C LEU A 33 -1.05 -16.01 -1.19
N GLN A 34 -1.94 -15.24 -0.55
CA GLN A 34 -3.00 -15.78 0.29
C GLN A 34 -3.92 -16.70 -0.52
N GLY A 35 -4.47 -16.20 -1.65
CA GLY A 35 -5.36 -17.02 -2.49
C GLY A 35 -4.66 -18.26 -3.06
N ARG A 36 -3.34 -18.18 -3.27
CA ARG A 36 -2.55 -19.34 -3.68
C ARG A 36 -2.40 -20.38 -2.57
N VAL A 37 -2.13 -19.96 -1.33
CA VAL A 37 -2.06 -20.86 -0.17
C VAL A 37 -3.42 -21.49 0.12
N GLU A 38 -4.50 -20.71 0.07
CA GLU A 38 -5.88 -21.19 0.24
C GLU A 38 -6.21 -22.28 -0.79
N LYS A 39 -5.91 -22.05 -2.06
CA LYS A 39 -6.10 -23.04 -3.11
C LYS A 39 -5.32 -24.34 -2.86
N LEU A 40 -4.08 -24.26 -2.39
CA LEU A 40 -3.30 -25.45 -2.09
C LEU A 40 -3.82 -26.23 -0.89
N LEU A 41 -4.38 -25.54 0.11
CA LEU A 41 -5.05 -26.19 1.23
C LEU A 41 -6.29 -26.93 0.75
N GLU A 42 -7.12 -26.29 -0.07
CA GLU A 42 -8.29 -26.94 -0.70
C GLU A 42 -7.88 -28.17 -1.53
N ASP A 43 -6.86 -28.03 -2.40
CA ASP A 43 -6.37 -29.14 -3.23
C ASP A 43 -5.83 -30.31 -2.39
N PHE A 44 -5.25 -30.02 -1.20
CA PHE A 44 -4.75 -31.02 -0.28
C PHE A 44 -5.87 -31.77 0.45
N ASP A 45 -6.87 -31.05 0.96
CA ASP A 45 -8.04 -31.61 1.63
C ASP A 45 -8.85 -32.51 0.68
N ASP A 46 -9.05 -32.04 -0.55
CA ASP A 46 -9.70 -32.80 -1.64
C ASP A 46 -8.98 -34.13 -1.93
N ALA A 47 -7.65 -34.11 -1.95
CA ALA A 47 -6.84 -35.29 -2.22
C ALA A 47 -6.91 -36.31 -1.08
N GLU A 48 -7.00 -35.83 0.17
CA GLU A 48 -7.18 -36.66 1.35
C GLU A 48 -8.56 -37.35 1.33
N GLU A 49 -9.63 -36.62 1.04
CA GLU A 49 -10.97 -37.22 0.94
C GLU A 49 -11.09 -38.29 -0.15
N ARG A 50 -10.47 -38.07 -1.32
CA ARG A 50 -10.48 -39.06 -2.42
C ARG A 50 -9.80 -40.36 -2.02
N ARG A 51 -8.72 -40.27 -1.23
CA ARG A 51 -7.99 -41.44 -0.71
C ARG A 51 -8.84 -42.23 0.28
N ASP A 52 -9.58 -41.58 1.15
CA ASP A 52 -10.43 -42.27 2.12
C ASP A 52 -11.60 -43.01 1.44
N ARG A 53 -12.00 -42.56 0.24
CA ARG A 53 -12.98 -43.24 -0.62
C ARG A 53 -12.37 -44.38 -1.46
N GLU A 54 -11.09 -44.33 -1.81
CA GLU A 54 -10.42 -45.33 -2.68
C GLU A 54 -9.54 -46.34 -1.91
N GLY A 55 -9.98 -47.61 -1.83
CA GLY A 55 -9.26 -48.67 -1.13
C GLY A 55 -7.93 -49.13 -1.77
N GLY A 56 -7.03 -49.64 -0.92
CA GLY A 56 -5.92 -50.58 -1.22
C GLY A 56 -4.83 -50.15 -2.21
N ASN A 57 -5.16 -50.02 -3.50
CA ASN A 57 -4.22 -49.81 -4.60
C ASN A 57 -3.95 -48.31 -4.88
N ALA A 58 -4.89 -47.43 -4.49
CA ALA A 58 -4.71 -45.98 -4.50
C ALA A 58 -3.67 -45.50 -3.46
N LYS A 59 -3.50 -46.26 -2.37
CA LYS A 59 -2.63 -45.92 -1.23
C LYS A 59 -1.17 -45.66 -1.64
N ASN A 60 -0.62 -46.44 -2.57
CA ASN A 60 0.79 -46.34 -2.98
C ASN A 60 1.06 -45.21 -4.01
N ARG A 61 0.03 -44.79 -4.76
CA ARG A 61 0.09 -43.60 -5.64
C ARG A 61 -0.14 -42.31 -4.83
N GLY A 62 -1.07 -42.35 -3.87
CA GLY A 62 -1.36 -41.24 -2.96
C GLY A 62 -0.17 -40.83 -2.10
N ILE A 63 0.63 -41.79 -1.59
CA ILE A 63 1.80 -41.49 -0.74
C ILE A 63 2.85 -40.64 -1.48
N ARG A 64 3.11 -40.91 -2.77
CA ARG A 64 4.09 -40.14 -3.56
C ARG A 64 3.59 -38.75 -3.94
N TYR A 65 2.29 -38.64 -4.26
CA TYR A 65 1.65 -37.35 -4.56
C TYR A 65 1.61 -36.44 -3.32
N GLN A 66 1.28 -37.00 -2.15
CA GLN A 66 1.20 -36.27 -0.88
C GLN A 66 2.56 -35.78 -0.37
N ALA A 67 3.64 -36.54 -0.60
CA ALA A 67 4.99 -36.11 -0.26
C ALA A 67 5.37 -34.81 -1.01
N GLY A 68 5.11 -34.76 -2.33
CA GLY A 68 5.37 -33.56 -3.13
C GLY A 68 4.42 -32.39 -2.82
N ALA A 69 3.12 -32.65 -2.68
CA ALA A 69 2.12 -31.63 -2.39
C ALA A 69 2.29 -31.01 -0.98
N GLY A 70 2.61 -31.82 0.03
CA GLY A 70 2.85 -31.35 1.39
C GLY A 70 4.15 -30.55 1.53
N GLU A 71 5.21 -30.89 0.78
CA GLU A 71 6.44 -30.08 0.73
C GLU A 71 6.18 -28.73 0.04
N GLN A 72 5.43 -28.72 -1.06
CA GLN A 72 5.04 -27.50 -1.74
C GLN A 72 4.19 -26.59 -0.85
N LEU A 73 3.16 -27.13 -0.19
CA LEU A 73 2.30 -26.37 0.73
C LEU A 73 3.12 -25.74 1.86
N ARG A 74 4.01 -26.50 2.51
CA ARG A 74 4.89 -25.96 3.57
C ARG A 74 5.81 -24.86 3.04
N ALA A 75 6.33 -25.00 1.82
CA ALA A 75 7.19 -23.99 1.21
C ALA A 75 6.42 -22.70 0.89
N GLU A 76 5.22 -22.81 0.32
CA GLU A 76 4.36 -21.66 -0.02
C GLU A 76 3.84 -20.96 1.25
N VAL A 77 3.44 -21.70 2.29
CA VAL A 77 3.08 -21.14 3.61
C VAL A 77 4.28 -20.42 4.25
N SER A 78 5.46 -21.04 4.25
CA SER A 78 6.67 -20.40 4.80
C SER A 78 7.08 -19.14 4.02
N LEU A 79 6.80 -19.08 2.72
CA LEU A 79 7.02 -17.88 1.89
C LEU A 79 6.00 -16.80 2.23
N TYR A 80 4.73 -17.17 2.41
CA TYR A 80 3.65 -16.27 2.80
C TYR A 80 3.93 -15.63 4.17
N GLU A 81 4.27 -16.41 5.19
CA GLU A 81 4.62 -15.91 6.53
C GLU A 81 5.80 -14.93 6.49
N ARG A 82 6.89 -15.30 5.77
CA ARG A 82 8.04 -14.40 5.58
C ARG A 82 7.69 -13.12 4.84
N SER A 83 6.74 -13.19 3.91
CA SER A 83 6.27 -12.02 3.18
C SER A 83 5.42 -11.11 4.07
N MET A 84 4.55 -11.69 4.91
CA MET A 84 3.76 -10.97 5.91
C MET A 84 4.65 -10.24 6.92
N ASP A 85 5.66 -10.90 7.46
CA ASP A 85 6.60 -10.28 8.41
C ASP A 85 7.34 -9.08 7.78
N ARG A 86 7.80 -9.23 6.54
CA ARG A 86 8.49 -8.16 5.80
C ARG A 86 7.55 -7.00 5.49
N LEU A 87 6.30 -7.29 5.11
CA LEU A 87 5.29 -6.26 4.88
C LEU A 87 4.96 -5.51 6.18
N GLY A 88 4.76 -6.23 7.29
CA GLY A 88 4.52 -5.64 8.60
C GLY A 88 5.64 -4.68 9.00
N LYS A 89 6.90 -5.08 8.79
CA LYS A 89 8.06 -4.20 9.02
C LYS A 89 8.05 -2.97 8.11
N PHE A 90 7.80 -3.16 6.81
CA PHE A 90 7.73 -2.06 5.86
C PHE A 90 6.63 -1.05 6.21
N LEU A 91 5.44 -1.51 6.59
CA LEU A 91 4.33 -0.64 7.00
C LEU A 91 4.62 0.09 8.32
N ALA A 92 5.29 -0.56 9.28
CA ALA A 92 5.72 0.09 10.51
C ALA A 92 6.76 1.19 10.24
N ASP A 93 7.73 0.92 9.37
CA ASP A 93 8.73 1.91 8.96
C ASP A 93 8.09 3.05 8.16
N TYR A 94 7.13 2.74 7.28
CA TYR A 94 6.32 3.73 6.56
C TYR A 94 5.53 4.63 7.53
N GLY A 95 4.86 4.05 8.53
CA GLY A 95 4.14 4.82 9.55
C GLY A 95 5.06 5.73 10.37
N ARG A 96 6.27 5.28 10.70
CA ARG A 96 7.28 6.08 11.41
C ARG A 96 7.77 7.29 10.63
N LEU A 97 7.63 7.31 9.30
CA LEU A 97 8.00 8.48 8.49
C LEU A 97 7.11 9.69 8.79
N GLY A 98 5.98 9.51 9.49
CA GLY A 98 5.09 10.61 9.88
C GLY A 98 4.52 11.34 8.66
N ILE A 99 4.26 10.60 7.59
CA ILE A 99 3.86 11.14 6.28
C ILE A 99 2.57 11.92 6.41
N ASP A 100 1.59 11.36 7.13
CA ASP A 100 0.30 12.01 7.34
C ASP A 100 0.45 13.37 8.06
N GLU A 101 1.31 13.42 9.08
CA GLU A 101 1.57 14.66 9.80
C GLU A 101 2.31 15.69 8.95
N ARG A 102 3.24 15.25 8.09
CA ARG A 102 3.91 16.13 7.12
C ARG A 102 2.94 16.64 6.05
N LEU A 103 2.06 15.79 5.54
CA LEU A 103 1.03 16.15 4.57
C LEU A 103 0.01 17.13 5.17
N ALA A 104 -0.37 16.93 6.43
CA ALA A 104 -1.22 17.87 7.17
C ALA A 104 -0.55 19.26 7.27
N LYS A 105 0.72 19.30 7.70
CA LYS A 105 1.49 20.56 7.78
C LYS A 105 1.65 21.26 6.43
N ILE A 106 1.85 20.48 5.35
CA ILE A 106 1.92 21.04 3.99
C ILE A 106 0.58 21.65 3.60
N THR A 107 -0.52 20.93 3.82
CA THR A 107 -1.88 21.41 3.54
C THR A 107 -2.20 22.69 4.32
N GLU A 108 -1.84 22.73 5.61
CA GLU A 108 -1.96 23.93 6.44
C GLU A 108 -1.16 25.11 5.85
N SER A 109 0.11 24.91 5.52
CA SER A 109 0.95 25.95 4.91
C SER A 109 0.42 26.42 3.55
N GLN A 110 -0.16 25.53 2.75
CA GLN A 110 -0.80 25.89 1.49
C GLN A 110 -2.05 26.73 1.71
N ALA A 111 -2.89 26.38 2.69
CA ALA A 111 -4.06 27.18 3.05
C ALA A 111 -3.65 28.59 3.52
N GLU A 112 -2.60 28.69 4.34
CA GLU A 112 -2.05 29.99 4.75
C GLU A 112 -1.56 30.82 3.56
N ARG A 113 -0.85 30.21 2.61
CA ARG A 113 -0.39 30.89 1.39
C ARG A 113 -1.54 31.39 0.53
N VAL A 114 -2.62 30.61 0.40
CA VAL A 114 -3.82 31.02 -0.34
C VAL A 114 -4.49 32.20 0.34
N ILE A 115 -4.63 32.18 1.67
CA ILE A 115 -5.19 33.31 2.44
C ILE A 115 -4.33 34.56 2.25
N ALA A 116 -3.00 34.44 2.35
CA ALA A 116 -2.08 35.56 2.14
C ALA A 116 -2.19 36.15 0.72
N ALA A 117 -2.36 35.29 -0.30
CA ALA A 117 -2.55 35.74 -1.68
C ALA A 117 -3.89 36.49 -1.87
N ILE A 118 -4.97 36.02 -1.23
CA ILE A 118 -6.27 36.71 -1.23
C ILE A 118 -6.15 38.07 -0.55
N ASP A 119 -5.46 38.13 0.58
CA ASP A 119 -5.24 39.38 1.32
C ASP A 119 -4.46 40.40 0.48
N ALA A 120 -3.39 39.96 -0.19
CA ALA A 120 -2.63 40.80 -1.11
C ALA A 120 -3.49 41.29 -2.29
N ALA A 121 -4.33 40.43 -2.85
CA ALA A 121 -5.23 40.79 -3.95
C ALA A 121 -6.31 41.81 -3.54
N LEU A 122 -6.93 41.61 -2.37
CA LEU A 122 -7.92 42.56 -1.82
C LEU A 122 -7.29 43.92 -1.52
N ALA A 123 -6.10 43.93 -0.92
CA ALA A 123 -5.35 45.15 -0.66
C ALA A 123 -4.98 45.89 -1.95
N HIS A 124 -4.52 45.15 -2.98
CA HIS A 124 -4.22 45.73 -4.29
C HIS A 124 -5.47 46.31 -4.97
N ALA A 125 -6.62 45.66 -4.82
CA ALA A 125 -7.91 46.15 -5.33
C ALA A 125 -8.49 47.32 -4.52
N GLY A 126 -7.81 47.78 -3.47
CA GLY A 126 -8.27 48.86 -2.59
C GLY A 126 -9.44 48.45 -1.69
N VAL A 127 -9.77 47.16 -1.61
CA VAL A 127 -10.85 46.65 -0.76
C VAL A 127 -10.33 46.56 0.68
N THR A 128 -10.80 47.46 1.54
CA THR A 128 -10.36 47.57 2.93
C THR A 128 -11.55 47.62 3.91
N GLY A 129 -11.26 47.53 5.21
CA GLY A 129 -12.28 47.64 6.26
C GLY A 129 -13.30 46.50 6.27
N LYS A 130 -14.57 46.82 6.55
CA LYS A 130 -15.64 45.82 6.70
C LYS A 130 -15.84 44.94 5.46
N VAL A 131 -15.74 45.53 4.26
CA VAL A 131 -15.94 44.82 2.99
C VAL A 131 -14.87 43.76 2.76
N ALA A 132 -13.62 44.05 3.14
CA ALA A 132 -12.54 43.06 3.10
C ALA A 132 -12.80 41.90 4.06
N THR A 133 -13.29 42.19 5.27
CA THR A 133 -13.63 41.15 6.26
C THR A 133 -14.76 40.24 5.78
N GLU A 134 -15.80 40.81 5.16
CA GLU A 134 -16.91 40.04 4.57
C GLU A 134 -16.44 39.17 3.39
N ALA A 135 -15.62 39.73 2.50
CA ALA A 135 -15.03 38.97 1.39
C ALA A 135 -14.19 37.79 1.87
N LYS A 136 -13.37 37.98 2.93
CA LYS A 136 -12.59 36.90 3.55
C LYS A 136 -13.48 35.82 4.17
N GLN A 137 -14.57 36.18 4.84
CA GLN A 137 -15.50 35.21 5.41
C GLN A 137 -16.21 34.36 4.34
N VAL A 138 -16.55 34.97 3.20
CA VAL A 138 -17.13 34.24 2.06
C VAL A 138 -16.09 33.32 1.43
N ALA A 139 -14.87 33.79 1.20
CA ALA A 139 -13.78 32.99 0.66
C ALA A 139 -13.47 31.77 1.56
N ALA A 140 -13.36 31.98 2.88
CA ALA A 140 -13.13 30.91 3.83
C ALA A 140 -14.28 29.87 3.85
N ARG A 141 -15.53 30.31 3.71
CA ARG A 141 -16.68 29.39 3.59
C ARG A 141 -16.63 28.55 2.32
N ARG A 142 -16.21 29.15 1.20
CA ARG A 142 -16.09 28.45 -0.09
C ARG A 142 -14.91 27.46 -0.09
N LEU A 143 -13.78 27.82 0.50
CA LEU A 143 -12.62 26.93 0.64
C LEU A 143 -12.88 25.70 1.50
N ARG A 144 -13.86 25.73 2.42
CA ARG A 144 -14.27 24.53 3.19
C ARG A 144 -15.21 23.60 2.43
N ALA A 145 -15.80 24.07 1.33
CA ALA A 145 -16.77 23.31 0.54
C ALA A 145 -16.15 22.61 -0.68
N VAL A 146 -14.88 22.89 -0.95
CA VAL A 146 -14.06 22.30 -2.02
C VAL A 146 -13.06 21.36 -1.37
#